data_AF-A0AAU1YMT7-F1
#
_entry.id   AF-A0AAU1YMT7-F1
#
_cell.length_a   1.000
_cell.length_b   1.000
_cell.length_c   1.000
_cell.angle_alpha   90.00
_cell.angle_beta   90.00
_cell.angle_gamma   90.00
#
_symmetry.space_group_name_H-M   'P 1'
#
loop_
_entity.id
_entity.type
_entity.pdbx_description
1 polymer ?
#
loop_
_entity_poly.entity_id
_entity_poly.type
_entity_poly.pdbx_seq_one_letter_code
_entity_poly.pdbx_strand_id
1 'polypeptide(L)'
;MATKTETHPAEALAEARQTAGELRSQLAGLESDLAQAIEAKDYRAAENAQAAANGMRPAVLLAEAQVTAYEAAAKALTEHVERENVAALQQEKQERAEAARAEAMAGERDAHAEAQKHLEAAQKAVEEAGAALRRAFAAEARETGFRQAIHRIEVEAGWVEPAAFGVGGAQTVQPVIDLSPVLTAIRRSGA
;
A
#
# COMPACT_ATOMS: atom_id res chain seq x y z
N MET A 1 5.36 42.63 6.84
CA MET A 1 6.12 42.90 5.60
C MET A 1 6.11 41.59 4.81
N ALA A 2 5.45 41.39 3.67
CA ALA A 2 4.65 42.24 2.80
C ALA A 2 3.47 41.39 2.30
N THR A 3 2.23 41.79 2.58
CA THR A 3 1.05 41.28 1.87
C THR A 3 0.90 42.12 0.61
N LYS A 4 1.78 41.90 -0.36
CA LYS A 4 1.55 42.42 -1.71
C LYS A 4 0.42 41.56 -2.25
N THR A 5 -0.74 42.17 -2.43
CA THR A 5 -1.88 41.58 -3.13
C THR A 5 -1.34 41.06 -4.45
N GLU A 6 -1.12 39.74 -4.54
CA GLU A 6 -0.82 39.09 -5.80
C GLU A 6 -2.08 39.27 -6.63
N THR A 7 -2.05 40.21 -7.57
CA THR A 7 -3.05 40.29 -8.63
C THR A 7 -3.19 38.90 -9.20
N HIS A 8 -4.37 38.32 -9.05
CA HIS A 8 -4.62 36.96 -9.50
C HIS A 8 -4.28 36.91 -11.00
N PRO A 9 -3.50 35.93 -11.48
CA PRO A 9 -3.05 35.91 -12.88
C PRO A 9 -4.19 35.95 -13.89
N ALA A 10 -5.39 35.51 -13.48
CA ALA A 10 -6.62 35.62 -14.26
C ALA A 10 -7.14 37.08 -14.38
N GLU A 11 -7.06 37.87 -13.32
CA GLU A 11 -7.45 39.29 -13.31
C GLU A 11 -6.47 40.12 -14.13
N ALA A 12 -5.17 39.90 -13.95
CA ALA A 12 -4.12 40.55 -14.74
C ALA A 12 -4.22 40.22 -16.25
N LEU A 13 -4.59 38.98 -16.59
CA LEU A 13 -4.85 38.59 -17.98
C LEU A 13 -6.09 39.29 -18.55
N ALA A 14 -7.16 39.41 -17.77
CA ALA A 14 -8.38 40.10 -18.20
C ALA A 14 -8.13 41.59 -18.48
N GLU A 15 -7.42 42.27 -17.58
CA GLU A 15 -7.01 43.67 -17.76
C GLU A 15 -6.09 43.86 -18.96
N ALA A 16 -5.12 42.97 -19.16
CA ALA A 16 -4.22 43.02 -20.31
C ALA A 16 -4.97 42.82 -21.64
N ARG A 17 -5.93 41.89 -21.68
CA ARG A 17 -6.77 41.65 -22.87
C ARG A 17 -7.66 42.85 -23.20
N GLN A 18 -8.26 43.45 -22.18
CA GLN A 18 -9.06 44.65 -22.36
C GLN A 18 -8.20 45.79 -22.92
N THR A 19 -7.05 46.05 -22.31
CA THR A 19 -6.12 47.13 -22.73
C THR A 19 -5.63 46.91 -24.17
N ALA A 20 -5.22 45.68 -24.51
CA ALA A 20 -4.80 45.34 -25.87
C ALA A 20 -5.96 45.52 -26.88
N GLY A 21 -7.18 45.12 -26.51
CA GLY A 21 -8.37 45.28 -27.35
C GLY A 21 -8.74 46.74 -27.59
N GLU A 22 -8.67 47.59 -26.56
CA GLU A 22 -8.89 49.03 -26.67
C GLU A 22 -7.86 49.69 -27.60
N LEU A 23 -6.56 49.41 -27.40
CA LEU A 23 -5.49 49.93 -28.24
C LEU A 23 -5.58 49.44 -29.69
N ARG A 24 -5.94 48.16 -29.90
CA ARG A 24 -6.19 47.60 -31.23
C ARG A 24 -7.34 48.30 -31.94
N SER A 25 -8.43 48.57 -31.21
CA SER A 25 -9.60 49.26 -31.75
C SER A 25 -9.28 50.71 -32.13
N GLN A 26 -8.49 51.40 -31.31
CA GLN A 26 -8.00 52.75 -31.60
C GLN A 26 -7.09 52.75 -32.84
N LEU A 27 -6.17 51.80 -32.96
CA LEU A 27 -5.31 51.67 -34.14
C LEU A 27 -6.13 51.38 -35.41
N ALA A 28 -7.12 50.49 -35.32
CA ALA A 28 -8.01 50.18 -36.45
C ALA A 28 -8.82 51.41 -36.90
N GLY A 29 -9.25 52.26 -35.96
CA GLY A 29 -9.86 53.56 -36.27
C GLY A 29 -8.93 54.46 -37.06
N LEU A 30 -7.68 54.64 -36.60
CA LEU A 30 -6.67 55.46 -37.30
C LEU A 30 -6.29 54.89 -38.68
N GLU A 31 -6.24 53.58 -38.83
CA GLU A 31 -5.97 52.92 -40.12
C GLU A 31 -7.16 53.08 -41.08
N SER A 32 -8.40 53.08 -40.57
CA SER A 32 -9.60 53.40 -41.35
C SER A 32 -9.62 54.87 -41.78
N ASP A 33 -9.29 55.80 -40.87
CA ASP A 33 -9.22 57.24 -41.17
C ASP A 33 -8.16 57.52 -42.23
N LEU A 34 -7.01 56.84 -42.17
CA LEU A 34 -5.98 56.87 -43.19
C LEU A 34 -6.51 56.40 -44.56
N ALA A 35 -7.21 55.27 -44.60
CA ALA A 35 -7.78 54.73 -45.83
C ALA A 35 -8.80 55.70 -46.46
N GLN A 36 -9.68 56.28 -45.65
CA GLN A 36 -10.67 57.27 -46.09
C GLN A 36 -10.00 58.56 -46.61
N ALA A 37 -8.97 59.05 -45.93
CA ALA A 37 -8.23 60.24 -46.37
C ALA A 37 -7.50 60.01 -47.71
N ILE A 38 -6.95 58.81 -47.93
CA ILE A 38 -6.34 58.42 -49.21
C ILE A 38 -7.39 58.38 -50.33
N GLU A 39 -8.56 57.78 -50.07
CA GLU A 39 -9.67 57.74 -51.04
C GLU A 39 -10.18 59.14 -51.40
N ALA A 40 -10.29 60.03 -50.42
CA ALA A 40 -10.68 61.43 -50.59
C ALA A 40 -9.58 62.30 -51.24
N LYS A 41 -8.37 61.76 -51.44
CA LYS A 41 -7.17 62.50 -51.88
C LYS A 41 -6.77 63.66 -50.96
N ASP A 42 -7.17 63.59 -49.69
CA ASP A 42 -6.70 64.52 -48.67
C ASP A 42 -5.41 63.99 -48.06
N TYR A 43 -4.30 64.28 -48.75
CA TYR A 43 -2.98 63.80 -48.36
C TYR A 43 -2.53 64.36 -47.00
N ARG A 44 -3.03 65.52 -46.58
CA ARG A 44 -2.67 66.12 -45.30
C ARG A 44 -3.35 65.37 -44.16
N ALA A 45 -4.64 65.03 -44.32
CA ALA A 45 -5.34 64.17 -43.38
C ALA A 45 -4.70 62.76 -43.32
N ALA A 46 -4.30 62.22 -44.48
CA ALA A 46 -3.62 60.92 -44.56
C ALA A 46 -2.28 60.93 -43.80
N GLU A 47 -1.44 61.96 -43.98
CA GLU A 47 -0.16 62.07 -43.28
C GLU A 47 -0.33 62.15 -41.75
N ASN A 48 -1.33 62.92 -41.28
CA ASN A 48 -1.66 63.01 -39.86
C ASN A 48 -2.14 61.67 -39.28
N ALA A 49 -3.05 60.97 -39.98
CA ALA A 49 -3.57 59.67 -39.56
C ALA A 49 -2.45 58.60 -39.55
N GLN A 50 -1.57 58.63 -40.55
CA GLN A 50 -0.41 57.75 -40.61
C GLN A 50 0.59 58.00 -39.48
N ALA A 51 0.90 59.26 -39.16
CA ALA A 51 1.78 59.61 -38.05
C ALA A 51 1.19 59.15 -36.70
N ALA A 52 -0.12 59.34 -36.50
CA ALA A 52 -0.83 58.87 -35.31
C ALA A 52 -0.83 57.34 -35.19
N ALA A 53 -1.13 56.62 -36.28
CA ALA A 53 -1.09 55.15 -36.31
C ALA A 53 0.32 54.63 -36.03
N ASN A 54 1.35 55.23 -36.63
CA ASN A 54 2.74 54.86 -36.40
C ASN A 54 3.19 55.10 -34.95
N GLY A 55 2.70 56.16 -34.31
CA GLY A 55 2.95 56.41 -32.87
C GLY A 55 2.29 55.39 -31.95
N MET A 56 1.14 54.82 -32.35
CA MET A 56 0.36 53.89 -31.54
C MET A 56 0.77 52.42 -31.72
N ARG A 57 1.31 52.03 -32.89
CA ARG A 57 1.74 50.65 -33.19
C ARG A 57 2.66 50.02 -32.13
N PRO A 58 3.68 50.71 -31.59
CA PRO A 58 4.53 50.12 -30.55
C PRO A 58 3.77 49.78 -29.26
N ALA A 59 2.81 50.62 -28.86
CA ALA A 59 1.99 50.38 -27.68
C ALA A 59 1.05 49.18 -27.87
N VAL A 60 0.45 49.03 -29.06
CA VAL A 60 -0.37 47.86 -29.40
C VAL A 60 0.47 46.57 -29.33
N LEU A 61 1.66 46.58 -29.94
CA LEU A 61 2.57 45.42 -29.92
C LEU A 61 2.97 45.02 -28.50
N LEU A 62 3.26 45.99 -27.64
CA LEU A 62 3.65 45.73 -26.25
C LEU A 62 2.47 45.15 -25.44
N ALA A 63 1.26 45.69 -25.63
CA ALA A 63 0.06 45.17 -24.98
C ALA A 63 -0.27 43.73 -25.42
N GLU A 64 -0.16 43.42 -26.72
CA GLU A 64 -0.36 42.06 -27.26
C GLU A 64 0.70 41.07 -26.75
N ALA A 65 1.96 41.49 -26.68
CA ALA A 65 3.04 40.69 -26.10
C ALA A 65 2.77 40.40 -24.61
N GLN A 66 2.25 41.38 -23.87
CA GLN A 66 1.89 41.22 -22.47
C GLN A 66 0.75 40.22 -22.27
N VAL A 67 -0.29 40.26 -23.11
CA VAL A 67 -1.35 39.23 -23.12
C VAL A 67 -0.75 37.84 -23.33
N THR A 68 0.12 37.68 -24.32
CA THR A 68 0.75 36.39 -24.63
C THR A 68 1.57 35.86 -23.45
N ALA A 69 2.30 36.74 -22.77
CA ALA A 69 3.08 36.38 -21.59
C ALA A 69 2.20 35.92 -20.42
N TYR A 70 1.07 36.60 -20.16
CA TYR A 70 0.13 36.20 -19.11
C TYR A 70 -0.59 34.88 -19.45
N GLU A 71 -0.93 34.63 -20.71
CA GLU A 71 -1.51 33.35 -21.14
C GLU A 71 -0.55 32.18 -20.92
N ALA A 72 0.74 32.37 -21.28
CA ALA A 72 1.77 31.38 -21.04
C ALA A 72 1.98 31.11 -19.53
N ALA A 73 2.00 32.16 -18.72
CA ALA A 73 2.14 32.05 -17.26
C ALA A 73 0.94 31.34 -16.62
N ALA A 74 -0.29 31.67 -17.03
CA ALA A 74 -1.51 31.03 -16.53
C ALA A 74 -1.54 29.53 -16.88
N LYS A 75 -1.12 29.17 -18.10
CA LYS A 75 -1.00 27.77 -18.51
C LYS A 75 0.05 27.03 -17.67
N ALA A 76 1.23 27.61 -17.50
CA ALA A 76 2.30 27.01 -16.70
C ALA A 76 1.89 26.80 -15.23
N LEU A 77 1.17 27.76 -14.64
CA LEU A 77 0.63 27.63 -13.29
C LEU A 77 -0.39 26.49 -13.19
N THR A 78 -1.28 26.38 -14.18
CA THR A 78 -2.28 25.29 -14.23
C THR A 78 -1.59 23.93 -14.31
N GLU A 79 -0.60 23.78 -15.21
CA GLU A 79 0.18 22.55 -15.33
C GLU A 79 0.96 22.23 -14.04
N HIS A 80 1.47 23.24 -13.33
CA HIS A 80 2.14 23.05 -12.05
C HIS A 80 1.19 22.52 -10.98
N VAL A 81 0.02 23.16 -10.82
CA VAL A 81 -1.01 22.74 -9.86
C VAL A 81 -1.49 21.31 -10.16
N GLU A 82 -1.69 20.97 -11.43
CA GLU A 82 -2.02 19.60 -11.82
C GLU A 82 -0.93 18.59 -11.42
N ARG A 83 0.34 18.92 -11.64
CA ARG A 83 1.47 18.07 -11.24
C ARG A 83 1.59 17.91 -9.73
N GLU A 84 1.43 18.99 -8.97
CA GLU A 84 1.43 18.94 -7.50
C GLU A 84 0.29 18.08 -6.96
N ASN A 85 -0.92 18.23 -7.53
CA ASN A 85 -2.07 17.40 -7.15
C ASN A 85 -1.83 15.92 -7.46
N VAL A 86 -1.25 15.60 -8.62
CA VAL A 86 -0.90 14.21 -8.97
C VAL A 86 0.17 13.66 -8.03
N ALA A 87 1.21 14.44 -7.71
CA ALA A 87 2.27 14.04 -6.79
C ALA A 87 1.72 13.80 -5.38
N ALA A 88 0.87 14.70 -4.87
CA ALA A 88 0.23 14.56 -3.57
C ALA A 88 -0.65 13.29 -3.50
N LEU A 89 -1.44 13.02 -4.54
CA LEU A 89 -2.26 11.81 -4.62
C LEU A 89 -1.42 10.53 -4.70
N GLN A 90 -0.27 10.56 -5.38
CA GLN A 90 0.65 9.42 -5.42
C GLN A 90 1.30 9.17 -4.06
N GLN A 91 1.72 10.23 -3.38
CA GLN A 91 2.28 10.14 -2.04
C GLN A 91 1.25 9.59 -1.04
N GLU A 92 0.01 10.10 -1.03
CA GLU A 92 -1.06 9.59 -0.17
C GLU A 92 -1.35 8.10 -0.43
N LYS A 93 -1.31 7.66 -1.69
CA LYS A 93 -1.47 6.23 -2.04
C LYS A 93 -0.31 5.39 -1.53
N GLN A 94 0.93 5.89 -1.64
CA GLN A 94 2.12 5.18 -1.14
C GLN A 94 2.07 5.06 0.38
N GLU A 95 1.79 6.15 1.09
CA GLU A 95 1.67 6.15 2.56
C GLU A 95 0.58 5.18 3.04
N ARG A 96 -0.58 5.14 2.36
CA ARG A 96 -1.64 4.15 2.66
C ARG A 96 -1.20 2.72 2.38
N ALA A 97 -0.51 2.47 1.27
CA ALA A 97 -0.02 1.14 0.92
C ALA A 97 1.04 0.65 1.92
N GLU A 98 1.93 1.54 2.36
CA GLU A 98 2.95 1.25 3.37
C GLU A 98 2.30 0.96 4.73
N ALA A 99 1.31 1.75 5.15
CA ALA A 99 0.56 1.51 6.37
C ALA A 99 -0.18 0.16 6.35
N ALA A 100 -0.88 -0.15 5.25
CA ALA A 100 -1.56 -1.43 5.09
C ALA A 100 -0.59 -2.62 5.10
N ARG A 101 0.58 -2.45 4.48
CA ARG A 101 1.64 -3.47 4.50
C ARG A 101 2.22 -3.65 5.91
N ALA A 102 2.43 -2.57 6.65
CA ALA A 102 2.92 -2.63 8.03
C ALA A 102 1.92 -3.35 8.95
N GLU A 103 0.62 -3.06 8.79
CA GLU A 103 -0.46 -3.73 9.53
C GLU A 103 -0.54 -5.23 9.18
N ALA A 104 -0.47 -5.58 7.89
CA ALA A 104 -0.45 -6.98 7.46
C ALA A 104 0.77 -7.73 8.03
N MET A 105 1.96 -7.14 7.99
CA MET A 105 3.17 -7.74 8.55
C MET A 105 3.09 -7.90 10.08
N ALA A 106 2.42 -6.98 10.78
CA ALA A 106 2.17 -7.12 12.21
C ALA A 106 1.21 -8.28 12.49
N GLY A 107 0.10 -8.37 11.74
CA GLY A 107 -0.85 -9.47 11.84
C GLY A 107 -0.22 -10.84 11.52
N GLU A 108 0.65 -10.92 10.52
CA GLU A 108 1.42 -12.14 10.21
C GLU A 108 2.34 -12.55 11.37
N ARG A 109 3.04 -11.59 11.99
CA ARG A 109 3.91 -11.87 13.14
C ARG A 109 3.13 -12.38 14.33
N ASP A 110 1.99 -11.78 14.63
CA ASP A 110 1.12 -12.19 15.72
C ASP A 110 0.54 -13.59 15.46
N ALA A 111 0.06 -13.85 14.25
CA ALA A 111 -0.44 -15.17 13.85
C ALA A 111 0.66 -16.24 13.91
N HIS A 112 1.88 -15.92 13.49
CA HIS A 112 3.03 -16.83 13.63
C HIS A 112 3.37 -17.12 15.09
N ALA A 113 3.35 -16.09 15.95
CA ALA A 113 3.61 -16.27 17.38
C ALA A 113 2.52 -17.12 18.06
N GLU A 114 1.25 -16.93 17.70
CA GLU A 114 0.15 -17.78 18.17
C GLU A 114 0.28 -19.22 17.67
N ALA A 115 0.57 -19.41 16.38
CA ALA A 115 0.80 -20.73 15.81
C ALA A 115 1.95 -21.48 16.50
N GLN A 116 3.05 -20.77 16.83
CA GLN A 116 4.17 -21.33 17.58
C GLN A 116 3.74 -21.76 18.99
N LYS A 117 3.01 -20.93 19.73
CA LYS A 117 2.48 -21.30 21.05
C LYS A 117 1.60 -22.54 21.00
N HIS A 118 0.71 -22.62 20.01
CA HIS A 118 -0.16 -23.79 19.83
C HIS A 118 0.62 -25.04 19.48
N LEU A 119 1.65 -24.92 18.64
CA LEU A 119 2.54 -26.02 18.30
C LEU A 119 3.31 -26.53 19.53
N GLU A 120 3.90 -25.64 20.34
CA GLU A 120 4.60 -26.01 21.57
C GLU A 120 3.67 -26.71 22.56
N ALA A 121 2.45 -26.20 22.73
CA ALA A 121 1.44 -26.81 23.58
C ALA A 121 1.05 -28.22 23.08
N ALA A 122 0.86 -28.38 21.77
CA ALA A 122 0.55 -29.67 21.16
C ALA A 122 1.71 -30.67 21.32
N GLN A 123 2.95 -30.23 21.14
CA GLN A 123 4.14 -31.06 21.34
C GLN A 123 4.21 -31.57 22.78
N LYS A 124 4.02 -30.67 23.75
CA LYS A 124 4.00 -31.04 25.17
C LYS A 124 2.89 -32.05 25.49
N ALA A 125 1.68 -31.84 24.95
CA ALA A 125 0.58 -32.78 25.14
C ALA A 125 0.87 -34.18 24.57
N VAL A 126 1.54 -34.27 23.41
CA VAL A 126 1.96 -35.55 22.83
C VAL A 126 3.02 -36.24 23.71
N GLU A 127 3.98 -35.49 24.24
CA GLU A 127 5.00 -36.04 25.15
C GLU A 127 4.38 -36.58 26.45
N GLU A 128 3.44 -35.83 27.03
CA GLU A 128 2.68 -36.23 28.23
C GLU A 128 1.85 -37.48 27.96
N ALA A 129 1.12 -37.54 26.84
CA ALA A 129 0.35 -38.72 26.43
C ALA A 129 1.25 -39.94 26.22
N GLY A 130 2.40 -39.76 25.56
CA GLY A 130 3.39 -40.82 25.38
C GLY A 130 3.96 -41.32 26.71
N ALA A 131 4.21 -40.42 27.67
CA ALA A 131 4.65 -40.80 29.01
C ALA A 131 3.55 -41.56 29.78
N ALA A 132 2.29 -41.14 29.66
CA ALA A 132 1.15 -41.82 30.26
C ALA A 132 0.97 -43.24 29.69
N LEU A 133 1.04 -43.41 28.37
CA LEU A 133 1.01 -44.72 27.73
C LEU A 133 2.14 -45.61 28.23
N ARG A 134 3.40 -45.13 28.25
CA ARG A 134 4.53 -45.91 28.78
C ARG A 134 4.31 -46.36 30.23
N ARG A 135 3.72 -45.51 31.08
CA ARG A 135 3.38 -45.89 32.48
C ARG A 135 2.28 -46.95 32.53
N ALA A 136 1.25 -46.84 31.69
CA ALA A 136 0.17 -47.83 31.61
C ALA A 136 0.71 -49.20 31.16
N PHE A 137 1.53 -49.26 30.11
CA PHE A 137 2.18 -50.48 29.66
C PHE A 137 3.11 -51.09 30.73
N ALA A 138 3.87 -50.26 31.45
CA ALA A 138 4.71 -50.74 32.55
C ALA A 138 3.89 -51.31 33.71
N ALA A 139 2.72 -50.74 34.01
CA ALA A 139 1.80 -51.26 35.02
C ALA A 139 1.19 -52.61 34.59
N GLU A 140 0.73 -52.72 33.34
CA GLU A 140 0.20 -53.96 32.78
C GLU A 140 1.26 -55.09 32.78
N ALA A 141 2.50 -54.78 32.41
CA ALA A 141 3.59 -55.74 32.44
C ALA A 141 3.88 -56.25 33.87
N ARG A 142 3.87 -55.36 34.87
CA ARG A 142 4.04 -55.73 36.29
C ARG A 142 2.90 -56.60 36.78
N GLU A 143 1.66 -56.22 36.50
CA GLU A 143 0.47 -56.97 36.91
C GLU A 143 0.43 -58.37 36.29
N THR A 144 0.88 -58.49 35.04
CA THR A 144 0.99 -59.79 34.36
C THR A 144 2.09 -60.65 34.97
N GLY A 145 3.24 -60.06 35.34
CA GLY A 145 4.28 -60.75 36.11
C GLY A 145 3.79 -61.25 37.47
N PHE A 146 2.98 -60.47 38.19
CA PHE A 146 2.36 -60.91 39.45
C PHE A 146 1.38 -62.06 39.23
N ARG A 147 0.51 -61.98 38.22
CA ARG A 147 -0.43 -63.07 37.88
C ARG A 147 0.30 -64.38 37.56
N GLN A 148 1.40 -64.31 36.81
CA GLN A 148 2.23 -65.48 36.52
C GLN A 148 2.92 -66.05 37.77
N ALA A 149 3.44 -65.17 38.64
CA ALA A 149 4.07 -65.58 39.90
C ALA A 149 3.09 -66.25 40.87
N ILE A 150 1.89 -65.68 41.04
CA ILE A 150 0.83 -66.26 41.89
C ILE A 150 0.40 -67.63 41.34
N HIS A 151 0.11 -67.73 40.04
CA HIS A 151 -0.28 -69.00 39.43
C HIS A 151 0.80 -70.07 39.62
N ARG A 152 2.08 -69.71 39.52
CA ARG A 152 3.19 -70.64 39.78
C ARG A 152 3.18 -71.15 41.22
N ILE A 153 2.99 -70.26 42.20
CA ILE A 153 2.90 -70.61 43.62
C ILE A 153 1.69 -71.53 43.87
N GLU A 154 0.54 -71.26 43.26
CA GLU A 154 -0.67 -72.08 43.39
C GLU A 154 -0.50 -73.49 42.78
N VAL A 155 0.19 -73.60 41.66
CA VAL A 155 0.54 -74.89 41.03
C VAL A 155 1.55 -75.66 41.89
N GLU A 156 2.59 -74.99 42.41
CA GLU A 156 3.59 -75.61 43.30
C GLU A 156 2.98 -76.08 44.63
N ALA A 157 1.99 -75.34 45.15
CA ALA A 157 1.21 -75.74 46.33
C ALA A 157 0.18 -76.85 46.05
N GLY A 158 0.01 -77.25 44.78
CA GLY A 158 -0.96 -78.26 44.36
C GLY A 158 -2.42 -77.82 44.43
N TRP A 159 -2.68 -76.51 44.52
CA TRP A 159 -4.03 -75.95 44.59
C TRP A 159 -4.68 -75.81 43.21
N VAL A 160 -3.86 -75.71 42.15
CA VAL A 160 -4.32 -75.56 40.76
C VAL A 160 -3.49 -76.46 39.84
N GLU A 161 -4.12 -77.06 38.83
CA GLU A 161 -3.40 -77.84 37.81
C GLU A 161 -2.60 -76.91 36.87
N PRO A 162 -1.40 -77.34 36.42
CA PRO A 162 -0.59 -76.55 35.50
C PRO A 162 -1.32 -76.34 34.16
N ALA A 163 -1.53 -75.08 33.77
CA ALA A 163 -2.15 -74.75 32.50
C ALA A 163 -1.24 -75.12 31.32
N ALA A 164 -1.76 -75.84 30.31
CA ALA A 164 -1.00 -76.28 29.13
C ALA A 164 -0.37 -75.14 28.31
N PHE A 165 -0.92 -73.93 28.39
CA PHE A 165 -0.44 -72.73 27.70
C PHE A 165 -0.03 -71.58 28.64
N GLY A 166 -0.02 -71.82 29.97
CA GLY A 166 0.27 -70.80 30.99
C GLY A 166 -0.79 -69.70 31.14
N VAL A 167 -0.54 -68.72 32.02
CA VAL A 167 -1.35 -67.50 32.14
C VAL A 167 -0.95 -66.53 31.03
N GLY A 168 -1.94 -65.97 30.31
CA GLY A 168 -1.71 -65.04 29.19
C GLY A 168 -0.67 -63.96 29.51
N GLY A 169 0.35 -63.85 28.66
CA GLY A 169 1.47 -62.92 28.83
C GLY A 169 1.10 -61.46 28.52
N ALA A 170 1.97 -60.53 28.91
CA ALA A 170 1.77 -59.11 28.65
C ALA A 170 1.73 -58.86 27.12
N GLN A 171 0.80 -58.04 26.65
CA GLN A 171 0.78 -57.66 25.23
C GLN A 171 2.05 -56.85 24.93
N THR A 172 2.93 -57.35 24.06
CA THR A 172 4.22 -56.73 23.69
C THR A 172 4.05 -55.64 22.62
N VAL A 173 2.95 -54.89 22.64
CA VAL A 173 2.72 -53.79 21.69
C VAL A 173 3.52 -52.58 22.16
N GLN A 174 4.34 -52.03 21.28
CA GLN A 174 5.11 -50.82 21.61
C GLN A 174 4.19 -49.59 21.48
N PRO A 175 4.04 -48.76 22.53
CA PRO A 175 3.29 -47.52 22.43
C PRO A 175 4.01 -46.56 21.48
N VAL A 176 3.45 -46.36 20.30
CA VAL A 176 3.87 -45.30 19.39
C VAL A 176 2.68 -44.37 19.18
N ILE A 177 2.89 -43.08 19.46
CA ILE A 177 2.02 -42.03 18.95
C ILE A 177 2.73 -41.51 17.71
N ASP A 178 2.27 -41.90 16.53
CA ASP A 178 2.82 -41.38 15.29
C ASP A 178 2.48 -39.89 15.18
N LEU A 179 3.51 -39.06 15.19
CA LEU A 179 3.36 -37.66 14.82
C LEU A 179 3.01 -37.58 13.35
N SER A 180 2.03 -36.74 13.00
CA SER A 180 1.70 -36.53 11.59
C SER A 180 2.95 -36.09 10.79
N PRO A 181 3.02 -36.38 9.48
CA PRO A 181 4.13 -35.95 8.64
C PRO A 181 4.42 -34.44 8.73
N VAL A 182 3.35 -33.65 8.92
CA VAL A 182 3.41 -32.19 9.09
C VAL A 182 4.14 -31.81 10.39
N LEU A 183 3.77 -32.40 11.53
CA LEU A 183 4.43 -32.14 12.82
C LEU A 183 5.90 -32.60 12.82
N THR A 184 6.18 -33.70 12.14
CA THR A 184 7.54 -34.24 12.00
C THR A 184 8.43 -33.32 11.17
N ALA A 185 7.89 -32.74 10.09
CA ALA A 185 8.61 -31.77 9.26
C ALA A 185 8.95 -30.50 10.03
N ILE A 186 7.98 -29.94 10.77
CA ILE A 186 8.19 -28.74 11.59
C ILE A 186 9.26 -28.95 12.67
N ARG A 187 9.29 -30.15 13.28
CA ARG A 187 10.30 -30.51 14.29
C ARG A 187 11.72 -30.57 13.72
N ARG A 188 11.89 -30.98 12.45
CA ARG A 188 13.21 -31.03 11.79
C ARG A 188 13.68 -29.67 11.29
N SER A 189 12.77 -28.73 11.02
CA SER A 189 13.11 -27.38 10.57
C SER A 189 13.39 -26.39 11.70
N GLY A 190 13.08 -26.75 12.95
CA GLY A 190 13.33 -25.93 14.15
C GLY A 190 14.56 -26.32 14.98
N ALA A 191 15.37 -27.27 14.51
CA ALA A 191 16.65 -27.67 15.11
C ALA A 191 17.82 -27.20 14.22
#